data_AF-A0A3T1D356-F1
#
_entry.id   AF-A0A3T1D356-F1
#
_cell.length_a   1.000
_cell.length_b   1.000
_cell.length_c   1.000
_cell.angle_alpha   90.00
_cell.angle_beta   90.00
_cell.angle_gamma   90.00
#
_symmetry.space_group_name_H-M   'P 1'
#
loop_
_entity.id
_entity.type
_entity.pdbx_description
1 polymer ?
#
loop_
_entity_poly.entity_id
_entity_poly.type
_entity_poly.pdbx_seq_one_letter_code
_entity_poly.pdbx_strand_id
1 'polypeptide(L)'
;MRETKQRRKVLDENDRMDGITFDKLGRMNYHPDFHTNHKSRMSLDEIIYMCKYYEIDGPRTISFAIGRTEHTVMSKVYLLRKAGNFEKYKFMTDDEWLELIS
;
A
#
# COMPACT_ATOMS: atom_id res chain seq x y z
N MET A 1 -27.78 8.26 -17.69
CA MET A 1 -26.82 9.25 -17.15
C MET A 1 -26.15 8.63 -15.94
N ARG A 2 -24.82 8.48 -15.92
CA ARG A 2 -24.10 7.96 -14.73
C ARG A 2 -23.67 9.16 -13.90
N GLU A 3 -24.35 9.40 -12.79
CA GLU A 3 -23.91 10.39 -11.80
C GLU A 3 -22.67 9.86 -11.07
N THR A 4 -21.48 10.20 -11.53
CA THR A 4 -20.26 10.02 -10.72
C THR A 4 -20.16 11.20 -9.76
N LYS A 5 -20.94 11.15 -8.68
CA LYS A 5 -20.80 12.08 -7.56
C LYS A 5 -19.62 11.62 -6.73
N GLN A 6 -18.42 12.04 -7.13
CA GLN A 6 -17.21 11.90 -6.34
C GLN A 6 -17.45 12.63 -5.01
N ARG A 7 -17.82 11.88 -3.97
CA ARG A 7 -17.94 12.38 -2.60
C ARG A 7 -16.58 12.98 -2.25
N ARG A 8 -16.48 14.32 -2.24
CA ARG A 8 -15.34 14.99 -1.60
C ARG A 8 -15.35 14.55 -0.15
N LYS A 9 -14.37 13.72 0.23
CA LYS A 9 -14.15 13.36 1.62
C LYS A 9 -13.86 14.67 2.34
N VAL A 10 -14.78 15.11 3.19
CA VAL A 10 -14.53 16.26 4.07
C VAL A 10 -13.39 15.82 4.97
N LEU A 11 -12.24 16.50 4.87
CA LEU A 11 -11.10 16.25 5.75
C LEU A 11 -11.55 16.51 7.19
N ASP A 12 -11.21 15.60 8.10
CA ASP A 12 -11.43 15.85 9.52
C ASP A 12 -10.58 17.05 9.96
N GLU A 13 -11.03 17.77 10.99
CA GLU A 13 -10.28 18.93 11.50
C GLU A 13 -8.89 18.52 12.00
N ASN A 14 -8.78 17.30 12.56
CA ASN A 14 -7.51 16.74 13.04
C ASN A 14 -6.54 16.47 11.88
N ASP A 15 -7.01 15.95 10.73
CA ASP A 15 -6.16 15.68 9.56
C ASP A 15 -5.43 16.96 9.08
N ARG A 16 -6.07 18.13 9.23
CA ARG A 16 -5.48 19.41 8.80
C ARG A 16 -4.40 19.92 9.74
N MET A 17 -4.51 19.62 11.04
CA MET A 17 -3.53 20.07 12.04
C MET A 17 -2.22 19.27 11.92
N ASP A 18 -2.31 18.01 11.51
CA ASP A 18 -1.16 17.13 11.33
C ASP A 18 -0.46 17.33 9.97
N GLY A 19 -0.86 18.30 9.14
CA GLY A 19 -0.25 18.53 7.83
C GLY A 19 -0.53 17.42 6.81
N ILE A 20 -1.54 16.58 7.06
CA ILE A 20 -1.92 15.49 6.16
C ILE A 20 -2.58 16.09 4.92
N THR A 21 -2.12 15.65 3.75
CA THR A 21 -2.70 16.03 2.47
C THR A 21 -3.05 14.79 1.64
N PHE A 22 -4.01 14.94 0.74
CA PHE A 22 -4.50 13.86 -0.11
C PHE A 22 -4.44 14.25 -1.59
N ASP A 23 -4.24 13.27 -2.45
CA ASP A 23 -4.33 13.48 -3.89
C ASP A 23 -5.80 13.54 -4.37
N LYS A 24 -5.99 13.74 -5.68
CA LYS A 24 -7.33 13.82 -6.30
C LYS A 24 -8.16 12.53 -6.17
N LEU A 25 -7.51 11.41 -5.89
CA LEU A 25 -8.16 10.10 -5.68
C LEU A 25 -8.41 9.82 -4.19
N GLY A 26 -8.05 10.74 -3.30
CA GLY A 26 -8.22 10.61 -1.86
C GLY A 26 -7.19 9.70 -1.20
N ARG A 27 -6.03 9.49 -1.82
CA ARG A 27 -4.89 8.75 -1.26
C ARG A 27 -3.99 9.70 -0.49
N MET A 28 -3.48 9.28 0.66
CA MET A 28 -2.58 10.12 1.46
C MET A 28 -1.30 10.41 0.67
N ASN A 29 -0.93 11.69 0.57
CA ASN A 29 0.40 12.08 0.06
C ASN A 29 1.48 11.65 1.07
N TYR A 30 2.75 11.78 0.70
CA TYR A 30 3.84 11.52 1.65
C TYR A 30 3.66 12.32 2.95
N HIS A 31 3.90 11.64 4.06
CA HIS A 31 3.83 12.18 5.41
C HIS A 31 4.85 11.41 6.25
N PRO A 32 5.81 12.09 6.93
CA PRO A 32 6.91 11.42 7.61
C PRO A 32 6.45 10.41 8.68
N ASP A 33 5.37 10.71 9.40
CA ASP A 33 4.91 9.86 10.51
C ASP A 33 4.20 8.58 10.05
N PHE A 34 3.60 8.59 8.85
CA PHE A 34 2.90 7.42 8.29
C PHE A 34 3.76 6.67 7.26
N HIS A 35 4.78 7.32 6.71
CA HIS A 35 5.59 6.79 5.62
C HIS A 35 7.07 6.71 6.02
N THR A 36 7.32 6.07 7.15
CA THR A 36 8.66 5.91 7.76
C THR A 36 9.65 5.21 6.83
N ASN A 37 9.18 4.33 5.93
CA ASN A 37 10.00 3.61 4.96
C ASN A 37 10.11 4.32 3.59
N HIS A 38 9.95 5.65 3.57
CA HIS A 38 10.06 6.42 2.33
C HIS A 38 11.49 6.40 1.76
N LYS A 39 11.60 6.27 0.43
CA LYS A 39 12.87 6.16 -0.34
C LYS A 39 13.75 4.95 -0.02
N SER A 40 13.40 4.14 0.98
CA SER A 40 14.09 2.88 1.29
C SER A 40 13.73 1.79 0.30
N ARG A 41 14.66 0.85 0.05
CA ARG A 41 14.36 -0.36 -0.72
C ARG A 41 13.27 -1.16 -0.01
N MET A 42 12.40 -1.80 -0.78
CA MET A 42 11.39 -2.72 -0.24
C MET A 42 12.04 -4.08 -0.03
N SER A 43 11.97 -4.57 1.19
CA SER A 43 12.43 -5.90 1.57
C SER A 43 11.59 -6.99 0.91
N LEU A 44 12.13 -8.21 0.87
CA LEU A 44 11.38 -9.35 0.36
C LEU A 44 10.17 -9.65 1.25
N ASP A 45 10.33 -9.51 2.57
CA ASP A 45 9.27 -9.67 3.56
C ASP A 45 8.07 -8.74 3.29
N GLU A 46 8.32 -7.43 3.09
CA GLU A 46 7.29 -6.45 2.72
C GLU A 46 6.61 -6.82 1.38
N ILE A 47 7.36 -7.35 0.41
CA ILE A 47 6.82 -7.77 -0.89
C ILE A 47 5.88 -8.97 -0.73
N ILE A 48 6.29 -9.97 0.05
CA ILE A 48 5.49 -11.19 0.28
C ILE A 48 4.23 -10.82 1.06
N TYR A 49 4.38 -10.08 2.17
CA TYR A 49 3.26 -9.55 2.95
C TYR A 49 2.26 -8.80 2.06
N MET A 50 2.76 -7.85 1.25
CA MET A 50 1.91 -7.09 0.33
C MET A 50 1.14 -8.01 -0.62
N CYS A 51 1.77 -9.00 -1.24
CA CYS A 51 1.09 -9.92 -2.15
C CYS A 51 0.02 -10.79 -1.46
N LYS A 52 0.32 -11.30 -0.26
CA LYS A 52 -0.62 -12.12 0.53
C LYS A 52 -1.89 -11.36 0.90
N TYR A 53 -1.76 -10.09 1.31
CA TYR A 53 -2.89 -9.34 1.89
C TYR A 53 -3.52 -8.30 0.95
N TYR A 54 -2.95 -8.04 -0.24
CA TYR A 54 -3.43 -6.95 -1.12
C TYR A 54 -4.91 -7.01 -1.48
N GLU A 55 -5.43 -8.19 -1.76
CA GLU A 55 -6.84 -8.37 -2.15
C GLU A 55 -7.78 -8.47 -0.94
N ILE A 56 -7.23 -8.64 0.26
CA ILE A 56 -7.98 -8.76 1.51
C ILE A 56 -8.12 -7.36 2.15
N ASP A 57 -6.99 -6.69 2.39
CA ASP A 57 -6.91 -5.46 3.18
C ASP A 57 -6.91 -4.19 2.30
N GLY A 58 -6.52 -4.33 1.03
CA GLY A 58 -6.40 -3.22 0.10
C GLY A 58 -5.15 -2.35 0.29
N PRO A 59 -4.90 -1.42 -0.66
CA PRO A 59 -3.65 -0.65 -0.72
C PRO A 59 -3.44 0.31 0.44
N ARG A 60 -4.52 0.87 1.02
CA ARG A 60 -4.43 1.81 2.14
C ARG A 60 -3.96 1.15 3.43
N THR A 61 -4.58 0.03 3.79
CA THR A 61 -4.23 -0.69 5.01
C THR A 61 -2.79 -1.20 4.93
N ILE A 62 -2.41 -1.76 3.78
CA ILE A 62 -1.03 -2.21 3.55
C ILE A 62 -0.04 -1.04 3.59
N SER A 63 -0.41 0.10 3.00
CA SER A 63 0.40 1.32 3.01
C SER A 63 0.79 1.73 4.43
N PHE A 64 -0.16 1.70 5.36
CA PHE A 64 0.13 1.95 6.78
C PHE A 64 0.94 0.84 7.43
N ALA A 65 0.63 -0.43 7.15
CA ALA A 65 1.33 -1.58 7.73
C ALA A 65 2.84 -1.58 7.40
N ILE A 66 3.21 -1.21 6.16
CA ILE A 66 4.60 -1.23 5.69
C ILE A 66 5.27 0.15 5.69
N GLY A 67 4.57 1.20 6.17
CA GLY A 67 5.11 2.56 6.24
C GLY A 67 5.45 3.17 4.87
N ARG A 68 4.63 2.94 3.84
CA ARG A 68 4.85 3.44 2.45
C ARG A 68 3.57 3.98 1.86
N THR A 69 3.65 4.84 0.86
CA THR A 69 2.45 5.45 0.27
C THR A 69 1.59 4.44 -0.48
N GLU A 70 0.27 4.67 -0.52
CA GLU A 70 -0.68 3.88 -1.33
C GLU A 70 -0.19 3.75 -2.78
N HIS A 71 0.36 4.84 -3.33
CA HIS A 71 0.91 4.86 -4.68
C HIS A 71 2.06 3.86 -4.88
N THR A 72 2.98 3.77 -3.92
CA THR A 72 4.11 2.82 -3.98
C THR A 72 3.61 1.38 -3.93
N VAL A 73 2.65 1.07 -3.06
CA VAL A 73 2.03 -0.26 -2.94
C VAL A 73 1.39 -0.66 -4.27
N MET A 74 0.49 0.17 -4.79
CA MET A 74 -0.21 -0.09 -6.05
C MET A 74 0.75 -0.28 -7.23
N SER A 75 1.77 0.59 -7.32
CA SER A 75 2.78 0.52 -8.38
C SER A 75 3.60 -0.76 -8.31
N LYS A 76 3.97 -1.19 -7.09
CA LYS A 76 4.73 -2.43 -6.89
C LYS A 76 3.89 -3.66 -7.23
N VAL A 77 2.63 -3.72 -6.79
CA VAL A 77 1.71 -4.81 -7.16
C VAL A 77 1.52 -4.90 -8.66
N TYR A 78 1.33 -3.76 -9.34
CA TYR A 78 1.24 -3.74 -10.81
C TYR A 78 2.48 -4.37 -11.47
N LEU A 79 3.68 -3.99 -11.03
CA LEU A 79 4.93 -4.56 -11.57
C LEU A 79 5.06 -6.06 -11.28
N LEU A 80 4.67 -6.51 -10.09
CA LEU A 80 4.71 -7.93 -9.71
C LEU A 80 3.72 -8.77 -10.52
N ARG A 81 2.51 -8.25 -10.78
CA ARG A 81 1.53 -8.90 -11.66
C ARG A 81 2.06 -9.00 -13.08
N LYS A 82 2.64 -7.92 -13.61
CA LYS A 82 3.24 -7.91 -14.94
C LYS A 82 4.40 -8.92 -15.06
N ALA A 83 5.16 -9.11 -13.99
CA ALA A 83 6.25 -10.08 -13.93
C ALA A 83 5.81 -11.52 -13.60
N GLY A 84 4.52 -11.78 -13.33
CA GLY A 84 4.02 -13.10 -12.92
C GLY A 84 4.37 -13.50 -11.48
N ASN A 85 4.97 -12.59 -10.70
CA ASN A 85 5.42 -12.88 -9.34
C ASN A 85 4.35 -12.65 -8.26
N PHE A 86 3.27 -11.92 -8.58
CA PHE A 86 2.22 -11.61 -7.61
C PHE A 86 1.55 -12.88 -7.06
N GLU A 87 1.05 -13.75 -7.94
CA GLU A 87 0.40 -14.99 -7.51
C GLU A 87 1.37 -15.94 -6.81
N LYS A 88 2.63 -15.99 -7.26
CA LYS A 88 3.69 -16.78 -6.60
C LYS A 88 3.81 -16.40 -5.12
N TYR A 89 3.92 -15.11 -4.81
CA TYR A 89 4.08 -14.66 -3.43
C TYR A 89 2.77 -14.72 -2.64
N LYS A 90 1.63 -14.51 -3.29
CA LYS A 90 0.31 -14.59 -2.66
C LYS A 90 -0.01 -15.99 -2.15
N PHE A 91 0.33 -17.03 -2.91
CA PHE A 91 0.05 -18.44 -2.56
C PHE A 91 1.20 -19.15 -1.84
N MET A 92 2.29 -18.44 -1.55
CA MET A 92 3.42 -18.96 -0.78
C MET A 92 2.95 -19.43 0.60
N THR A 93 3.41 -20.61 1.04
CA THR A 93 3.13 -21.09 2.40
C THR A 93 3.91 -20.26 3.44
N ASP A 94 3.55 -20.40 4.71
CA ASP A 94 4.29 -19.69 5.76
C ASP A 94 5.69 -20.27 5.95
N ASP A 95 5.86 -21.59 5.77
CA ASP A 95 7.18 -22.23 5.78
C ASP A 95 8.08 -21.71 4.64
N GLU A 96 7.55 -21.64 3.41
CA GLU A 96 8.29 -21.10 2.25
C GLU A 96 8.65 -19.61 2.43
N TRP A 97 7.79 -18.84 3.10
CA TRP A 97 8.07 -17.45 3.41
C TRP A 97 9.22 -17.37 4.43
N LEU A 98 9.14 -18.13 5.52
CA LEU A 98 10.17 -18.14 6.56
C LEU A 98 11.54 -18.54 6.02
N GLU A 99 11.60 -19.53 5.13
CA GLU A 99 12.84 -19.95 4.45
C GLU A 99 13.48 -18.86 3.58
N LEU A 100 12.68 -17.95 3.01
CA LEU A 100 13.17 -16.89 2.13
C LEU A 100 13.65 -15.64 2.87
N ILE A 101 13.21 -15.44 4.11
CA ILE A 101 13.53 -14.25 4.91
C ILE A 101 14.52 -14.54 6.04
N SER A 102 14.79 -15.82 6.33
CA SER A 102 15.85 -16.28 7.27
C SER A 102 17.24 -16.04 6.71
#